data_AF-A0A7Z0VUA2-F1
#
_entry.id   AF-A0A7Z0VUA2-F1
#
_cell.length_a   1.000
_cell.length_b   1.000
_cell.length_c   1.000
_cell.angle_alpha   90.00
_cell.angle_beta   90.00
_cell.angle_gamma   90.00
#
_symmetry.space_group_name_H-M   'P 1'
#
loop_
_entity.id
_entity.type
_entity.pdbx_description
1 polymer ?
#
loop_
_entity_poly.entity_id
_entity_poly.type
_entity_poly.pdbx_seq_one_letter_code
_entity_poly.pdbx_strand_id
1 'polypeptide(L)'
;MSENVENTLEWGRDGLHVTSDDTLKTIRRPYMSPSTMQDVNQCPAKAAVRKMFTTTARPFDATSIGSATHKVLEQLYSPGNTPSDEVAARLTRELLHDQMNGQLTEDEKTLWTSQVLSNVLGNLAIEKRLKKSQAVFKTEFPLTNITLRGIPVHGIVDRIDIKDADRKTLTIIDYKTGKDKSGKNALKFGDPHGDQIRLYAMALPKHLETAGLGTYTISGGRLHYVTHATTRIVAVKNRQENGHTLDLLEQAWTTLNTGLDTGCFPARPSGLCGWCPLVTSCPFARTNTPSPRFNTDEILPAVPVREQADRPTRDSNEGTEEPSGTQEVGEMKQWRESKAWEGTHVDGHVNMASYAMLAAGQLSELAVKMLGETNAPFTKGDIGALTRTLAWIIMSAQHSITGTTDMDTSANARLRYHLFKVVEEQPAPLFIPIRRNDMQDHDRSPIETWEKWVDNVTKRIVFLVNTDMDLLDKPVTSSEAPWAKLAAK
;
A
#
# COMPACT_ATOMS: atom_id res chain seq x y z
N MET A 1 -25.34 -5.05 11.97
CA MET A 1 -24.80 -3.97 12.82
C MET A 1 -24.09 -2.90 11.98
N SER A 2 -24.58 -2.63 10.76
CA SER A 2 -23.91 -1.81 9.75
C SER A 2 -24.49 -0.40 9.59
N GLU A 3 -25.51 -0.01 10.38
CA GLU A 3 -26.20 1.29 10.23
C GLU A 3 -25.70 2.41 11.18
N ASN A 4 -24.81 2.13 12.14
CA ASN A 4 -24.40 3.11 13.18
C ASN A 4 -22.99 3.70 13.03
N VAL A 5 -22.26 3.39 11.95
CA VAL A 5 -20.88 3.86 11.76
C VAL A 5 -20.81 5.21 11.02
N GLU A 6 -21.88 5.60 10.32
CA GLU A 6 -21.86 6.79 9.45
C GLU A 6 -21.73 8.13 10.21
N ASN A 7 -21.89 8.15 11.54
CA ASN A 7 -21.79 9.37 12.36
C ASN A 7 -20.66 9.33 13.41
N THR A 8 -19.73 8.38 13.36
CA THR A 8 -18.67 8.25 14.40
C THR A 8 -17.27 8.59 13.94
N LEU A 9 -17.07 8.80 12.64
CA LEU A 9 -15.79 9.10 12.01
C LEU A 9 -15.87 10.41 11.25
N GLU A 10 -14.87 11.27 11.42
CA GLU A 10 -14.76 12.55 10.71
C GLU A 10 -13.31 12.80 10.31
N TRP A 11 -13.08 13.42 9.16
CA TRP A 11 -11.74 13.89 8.80
C TRP A 11 -11.51 15.33 9.26
N GLY A 12 -10.45 15.53 10.04
CA GLY A 12 -9.89 16.83 10.41
C GLY A 12 -8.57 17.10 9.70
N ARG A 13 -8.03 18.33 9.84
CA ARG A 13 -6.73 18.73 9.26
C ARG A 13 -5.53 17.95 9.80
N ASP A 14 -5.68 17.37 10.98
CA ASP A 14 -4.69 16.67 11.78
C ASP A 14 -4.83 15.14 11.74
N GLY A 15 -5.93 14.60 11.19
CA GLY A 15 -6.13 13.16 11.05
C GLY A 15 -7.59 12.72 11.02
N LEU A 16 -7.79 11.44 11.30
CA LEU A 16 -9.10 10.83 11.48
C LEU A 16 -9.58 11.07 12.92
N HIS A 17 -10.71 11.73 13.07
CA HIS A 17 -11.39 11.95 14.33
C HIS A 17 -12.43 10.86 14.54
N VAL A 18 -12.44 10.31 15.74
CA VAL A 18 -13.45 9.37 16.22
C VAL A 18 -14.27 10.08 17.27
N THR A 19 -15.53 10.39 16.95
CA THR A 19 -16.42 11.22 17.78
C THR A 19 -17.22 10.43 18.81
N SER A 20 -17.18 9.09 18.73
CA SER A 20 -17.91 8.18 19.60
C SER A 20 -17.00 7.49 20.62
N ASP A 21 -17.32 7.64 21.91
CA ASP A 21 -16.62 6.97 23.01
C ASP A 21 -16.69 5.44 22.90
N ASP A 22 -17.80 4.88 22.43
CA ASP A 22 -17.94 3.43 22.25
C ASP A 22 -17.05 2.91 21.10
N THR A 23 -16.87 3.73 20.07
CA THR A 23 -15.91 3.44 19.01
C THR A 23 -14.47 3.50 19.54
N LEU A 24 -14.13 4.49 20.36
CA LEU A 24 -12.83 4.58 21.02
C LEU A 24 -12.56 3.39 21.95
N LYS A 25 -13.57 2.92 22.69
CA LYS A 25 -13.48 1.68 23.50
C LYS A 25 -13.18 0.46 22.64
N THR A 26 -13.72 0.38 21.43
CA THR A 26 -13.47 -0.71 20.47
C THR A 26 -12.04 -0.68 19.93
N ILE A 27 -11.48 0.51 19.73
CA ILE A 27 -10.09 0.70 19.28
C ILE A 27 -9.09 0.44 20.41
N ARG A 28 -9.46 0.74 21.66
CA ARG A 28 -8.60 0.63 22.85
C ARG A 28 -8.05 -0.78 23.02
N ARG A 29 -6.76 -0.88 23.32
CA ARG A 29 -6.06 -2.16 23.53
C ARG A 29 -5.34 -2.19 24.87
N PRO A 30 -5.45 -3.29 25.63
CA PRO A 30 -4.68 -3.45 26.86
C PRO A 30 -3.21 -3.83 26.59
N TYR A 31 -2.85 -4.09 25.32
CA TYR A 31 -1.51 -4.51 24.92
C TYR A 31 -1.17 -4.09 23.50
N MET A 32 0.11 -4.14 23.16
CA MET A 32 0.66 -3.91 21.83
C MET A 32 1.16 -5.22 21.22
N SER A 33 0.70 -5.54 20.00
CA SER A 33 1.26 -6.64 19.20
C SER A 33 2.23 -6.12 18.15
N PRO A 34 3.19 -6.93 17.65
CA PRO A 34 4.08 -6.49 16.57
C PRO A 34 3.33 -5.98 15.34
N SER A 35 2.25 -6.65 14.95
CA SER A 35 1.39 -6.24 13.84
C SER A 35 0.68 -4.91 14.09
N THR A 36 0.17 -4.70 15.32
CA THR A 36 -0.47 -3.43 15.70
C THR A 36 0.56 -2.30 15.75
N MET A 37 1.75 -2.56 16.32
CA MET A 37 2.86 -1.62 16.36
C MET A 37 3.24 -1.16 14.94
N GLN A 38 3.38 -2.11 14.01
CA GLN A 38 3.67 -1.81 12.62
C GLN A 38 2.57 -0.97 11.97
N ASP A 39 1.30 -1.33 12.16
CA ASP A 39 0.17 -0.59 11.58
C ASP A 39 0.10 0.85 12.13
N VAL A 40 0.27 1.05 13.43
CA VAL A 40 0.25 2.39 14.06
C VAL A 40 1.43 3.24 13.59
N ASN A 41 2.65 2.67 13.57
CA ASN A 41 3.81 3.42 13.10
C ASN A 41 3.70 3.79 11.61
N GLN A 42 3.11 2.91 10.79
CA GLN A 42 2.83 3.18 9.39
C GLN A 42 1.79 4.29 9.23
N CYS A 43 0.61 4.16 9.85
CA CYS A 43 -0.46 5.14 9.80
C CYS A 43 -1.47 4.91 10.95
N PRO A 44 -1.51 5.78 11.98
CA PRO A 44 -2.45 5.66 13.09
C PRO A 44 -3.92 5.62 12.68
N ALA A 45 -4.33 6.43 11.70
CA ALA A 45 -5.70 6.42 11.17
C ALA A 45 -6.10 5.05 10.59
N LYS A 46 -5.20 4.43 9.81
CA LYS A 46 -5.41 3.06 9.29
C LYS A 46 -5.53 2.05 10.43
N ALA A 47 -4.69 2.17 11.45
CA ALA A 47 -4.67 1.25 12.59
C ALA A 47 -5.98 1.30 13.41
N ALA A 48 -6.53 2.50 13.62
CA ALA A 48 -7.80 2.71 14.29
C ALA A 48 -8.95 2.02 13.54
N VAL A 49 -9.07 2.31 12.23
CA VAL A 49 -10.18 1.81 11.40
C VAL A 49 -10.12 0.31 11.18
N ARG A 50 -8.93 -0.27 10.98
CA ARG A 50 -8.78 -1.74 10.83
C ARG A 50 -9.38 -2.55 11.98
N LYS A 51 -9.63 -1.95 13.15
CA LYS A 51 -10.20 -2.63 14.31
C LYS A 51 -11.70 -2.44 14.47
N MET A 52 -12.26 -1.45 13.80
CA MET A 52 -13.70 -1.20 13.82
C MET A 52 -14.46 -2.15 12.88
N PHE A 53 -13.78 -2.73 11.89
CA PHE A 53 -14.42 -3.56 10.88
C PHE A 53 -13.88 -4.98 10.88
N THR A 54 -14.81 -5.94 10.85
CA THR A 54 -14.54 -7.34 10.54
C THR A 54 -14.64 -7.53 9.03
N THR A 55 -13.52 -7.78 8.37
CA THR A 55 -13.52 -8.20 6.97
C THR A 55 -14.08 -9.62 6.86
N THR A 56 -15.02 -9.86 5.94
CA THR A 56 -15.42 -11.22 5.57
C THR A 56 -14.29 -11.84 4.77
N ALA A 57 -13.47 -12.66 5.42
CA ALA A 57 -12.34 -13.33 4.76
C ALA A 57 -12.87 -14.26 3.66
N ARG A 58 -12.41 -14.07 2.41
CA ARG A 58 -12.72 -14.98 1.30
C ARG A 58 -11.67 -16.08 1.21
N PRO A 59 -12.00 -17.27 0.71
CA PRO A 59 -11.08 -18.42 0.73
C PRO A 59 -9.73 -18.18 0.05
N PHE A 60 -9.69 -17.33 -0.98
CA PHE A 60 -8.50 -17.05 -1.79
C PHE A 60 -7.81 -15.71 -1.50
N ASP A 61 -8.28 -14.94 -0.52
CA ASP A 61 -7.56 -13.74 -0.11
C ASP A 61 -6.17 -14.12 0.43
N ALA A 62 -5.17 -13.25 0.23
CA ALA A 62 -3.79 -13.53 0.64
C ALA A 62 -3.68 -13.84 2.16
N THR A 63 -4.52 -13.20 2.98
CA THR A 63 -4.61 -13.45 4.42
C THR A 63 -5.20 -14.83 4.74
N SER A 64 -6.20 -15.29 3.98
CA SER A 64 -6.83 -16.61 4.15
C SER A 64 -5.87 -17.74 3.77
N ILE A 65 -5.23 -17.66 2.60
CA ILE A 65 -4.20 -18.62 2.18
C ILE A 65 -3.01 -18.62 3.15
N GLY A 66 -2.60 -17.44 3.61
CA GLY A 66 -1.58 -17.30 4.66
C GLY A 66 -1.95 -18.03 5.94
N SER A 67 -3.17 -17.81 6.45
CA SER A 67 -3.65 -18.43 7.69
C SER A 67 -3.76 -19.95 7.58
N ALA A 68 -4.28 -20.45 6.46
CA ALA A 68 -4.32 -21.89 6.18
C ALA A 68 -2.90 -22.49 6.11
N THR A 69 -1.97 -21.80 5.46
CA THR A 69 -0.55 -22.21 5.41
C THR A 69 0.04 -22.30 6.82
N HIS A 70 -0.18 -21.31 7.67
CA HIS A 70 0.30 -21.33 9.06
C HIS A 70 -0.30 -22.50 9.84
N LYS A 71 -1.61 -22.76 9.68
CA LYS A 71 -2.29 -23.87 10.36
C LYS A 71 -1.72 -25.24 9.96
N VAL A 72 -1.44 -25.45 8.68
CA VAL A 72 -0.79 -26.69 8.22
C VAL A 72 0.63 -26.80 8.78
N LEU A 73 1.40 -25.71 8.78
CA LEU A 73 2.77 -25.70 9.31
C LEU A 73 2.80 -25.92 10.83
N GLU A 74 1.87 -25.34 11.59
CA GLU A 74 1.68 -25.58 13.02
C GLU A 74 1.52 -27.08 13.28
N GLN A 75 0.59 -27.73 12.57
CA GLN A 75 0.33 -29.17 12.72
C GLN A 75 1.52 -30.02 12.25
N LEU A 76 2.15 -29.64 11.15
CA LEU A 76 3.29 -30.35 10.58
C LEU A 76 4.49 -30.37 11.53
N TYR A 77 4.75 -29.25 12.21
CA TYR A 77 5.85 -29.06 13.15
C TYR A 77 5.45 -29.22 14.62
N SER A 78 4.24 -29.70 14.91
CA SER A 78 3.85 -30.07 16.27
C SER A 78 4.88 -31.00 16.90
N PRO A 79 5.28 -30.78 18.16
CA PRO A 79 6.27 -31.63 18.83
C PRO A 79 5.93 -33.12 18.72
N GLY A 80 6.87 -33.92 18.23
CA GLY A 80 6.70 -35.37 18.03
C GLY A 80 6.32 -35.79 16.61
N ASN A 81 5.94 -34.85 15.73
CA ASN A 81 5.76 -35.15 14.32
C ASN A 81 7.09 -35.16 13.57
N THR A 82 7.17 -36.01 12.53
CA THR A 82 8.27 -36.00 11.55
C THR A 82 7.76 -35.33 10.27
N PRO A 83 8.18 -34.09 9.97
CA PRO A 83 7.72 -33.38 8.77
C PRO A 83 8.14 -34.10 7.48
N SER A 84 7.20 -34.30 6.57
CA SER A 84 7.44 -34.83 5.22
C SER A 84 6.42 -34.27 4.22
N ASP A 85 6.72 -34.41 2.93
CA ASP A 85 5.82 -34.01 1.84
C ASP A 85 4.47 -34.74 1.92
N GLU A 86 4.49 -36.02 2.27
CA GLU A 86 3.28 -36.84 2.45
C GLU A 86 2.41 -36.35 3.62
N VAL A 87 3.04 -36.03 4.76
CA VAL A 87 2.35 -35.48 5.92
C VAL A 87 1.77 -34.11 5.60
N ALA A 88 2.54 -33.24 4.92
CA ALA A 88 2.07 -31.92 4.49
C ALA A 88 0.85 -32.02 3.56
N ALA A 89 0.87 -32.92 2.58
CA ALA A 89 -0.25 -33.15 1.68
C ALA A 89 -1.48 -33.68 2.43
N ARG A 90 -1.29 -34.60 3.38
CA ARG A 90 -2.37 -35.13 4.22
C ARG A 90 -3.02 -34.02 5.07
N LEU A 91 -2.21 -33.27 5.83
CA LEU A 91 -2.70 -32.18 6.71
C LEU A 91 -3.41 -31.08 5.91
N THR A 92 -2.93 -30.76 4.69
CA THR A 92 -3.61 -29.78 3.83
C THR A 92 -4.99 -30.26 3.40
N ARG A 93 -5.14 -31.56 3.05
CA ARG A 93 -6.45 -32.15 2.72
C ARG A 93 -7.38 -32.21 3.92
N GLU A 94 -6.87 -32.56 5.10
CA GLU A 94 -7.63 -32.53 6.35
C GLU A 94 -8.16 -31.11 6.63
N LEU A 95 -7.29 -30.10 6.50
CA LEU A 95 -7.70 -28.71 6.71
C LEU A 95 -8.75 -28.23 5.70
N LEU A 96 -8.62 -28.61 4.42
CA LEU A 96 -9.63 -28.33 3.40
C LEU A 96 -10.99 -28.92 3.81
N HIS A 97 -11.00 -30.19 4.23
CA HIS A 97 -12.22 -30.88 4.65
C HIS A 97 -12.85 -30.21 5.90
N ASP A 98 -12.03 -29.80 6.86
CA ASP A 98 -12.54 -29.27 8.12
C ASP A 98 -13.03 -27.82 8.00
N GLN A 99 -12.36 -26.99 7.19
CA GLN A 99 -12.61 -25.55 7.16
C GLN A 99 -13.34 -25.06 5.91
N MET A 100 -13.18 -25.73 4.76
CA MET A 100 -13.65 -25.25 3.46
C MET A 100 -14.77 -26.11 2.86
N ASN A 101 -15.27 -27.11 3.60
CA ASN A 101 -16.32 -27.99 3.10
C ASN A 101 -17.62 -27.21 2.82
N GLY A 102 -18.21 -27.47 1.66
CA GLY A 102 -19.41 -26.76 1.18
C GLY A 102 -19.20 -25.30 0.78
N GLN A 103 -17.99 -24.75 0.90
CA GLN A 103 -17.68 -23.35 0.52
C GLN A 103 -17.06 -23.23 -0.87
N LEU A 104 -16.49 -24.32 -1.39
CA LEU A 104 -15.72 -24.35 -2.63
C LEU A 104 -16.26 -25.43 -3.57
N THR A 105 -16.24 -25.13 -4.87
CA THR A 105 -16.40 -26.12 -5.96
C THR A 105 -15.20 -27.09 -6.00
N GLU A 106 -15.31 -28.21 -6.70
CA GLU A 106 -14.20 -29.18 -6.80
C GLU A 106 -12.93 -28.60 -7.45
N ASP A 107 -13.09 -27.73 -8.46
CA ASP A 107 -11.96 -27.03 -9.09
C ASP A 107 -11.30 -26.05 -8.11
N GLU A 108 -12.11 -25.32 -7.34
CA GLU A 108 -11.61 -24.40 -6.31
C GLU A 108 -10.92 -25.14 -5.16
N LYS A 109 -11.43 -26.30 -4.74
CA LYS A 109 -10.77 -27.17 -3.75
C LYS A 109 -9.38 -27.59 -4.22
N THR A 110 -9.27 -27.95 -5.50
CA THR A 110 -7.99 -28.32 -6.13
C THR A 110 -7.02 -27.14 -6.15
N LEU A 111 -7.50 -25.96 -6.58
CA LEU A 111 -6.70 -24.74 -6.61
C LEU A 111 -6.23 -24.31 -5.21
N TRP A 112 -7.14 -24.31 -4.23
CA TRP A 112 -6.85 -23.95 -2.84
C TRP A 112 -5.80 -24.88 -2.25
N THR A 113 -5.97 -26.20 -2.43
CA THR A 113 -5.03 -27.21 -1.97
C THR A 113 -3.65 -26.98 -2.58
N SER A 114 -3.59 -26.72 -3.89
CA SER A 114 -2.34 -26.44 -4.59
C SER A 114 -1.61 -25.21 -4.02
N GLN A 115 -2.33 -24.10 -3.78
CA GLN A 115 -1.75 -22.87 -3.24
C GLN A 115 -1.21 -23.06 -1.81
N VAL A 116 -2.00 -23.66 -0.92
CA VAL A 116 -1.58 -23.90 0.47
C VAL A 116 -0.42 -24.90 0.52
N LEU A 117 -0.56 -26.04 -0.17
CA LEU A 117 0.47 -27.07 -0.18
C LEU A 117 1.78 -26.56 -0.78
N SER A 118 1.73 -25.76 -1.85
CA SER A 118 2.93 -25.16 -2.46
C SER A 118 3.73 -24.33 -1.46
N ASN A 119 3.06 -23.51 -0.63
CA ASN A 119 3.72 -22.76 0.43
C ASN A 119 4.34 -23.70 1.47
N VAL A 120 3.60 -24.72 1.94
CA VAL A 120 4.09 -25.67 2.96
C VAL A 120 5.32 -26.44 2.45
N LEU A 121 5.29 -26.91 1.20
CA LEU A 121 6.43 -27.55 0.54
C LEU A 121 7.61 -26.59 0.38
N GLY A 122 7.34 -25.30 0.11
CA GLY A 122 8.36 -24.27 0.10
C GLY A 122 9.09 -24.14 1.44
N ASN A 123 8.38 -24.28 2.57
CA ASN A 123 9.02 -24.36 3.88
C ASN A 123 9.87 -25.63 4.05
N LEU A 124 9.37 -26.80 3.66
CA LEU A 124 10.13 -28.05 3.71
C LEU A 124 11.43 -27.97 2.87
N ALA A 125 11.38 -27.29 1.73
CA ALA A 125 12.55 -27.03 0.89
C ALA A 125 13.58 -26.12 1.60
N ILE A 126 13.13 -25.12 2.36
CA ILE A 126 14.01 -24.29 3.21
C ILE A 126 14.70 -25.18 4.25
N GLU A 127 13.94 -25.98 5.01
CA GLU A 127 14.48 -26.84 6.06
C GLU A 127 15.50 -27.84 5.52
N LYS A 128 15.19 -28.48 4.39
CA LYS A 128 16.09 -29.41 3.70
C LYS A 128 17.42 -28.74 3.33
N ARG A 129 17.39 -27.49 2.86
CA ARG A 129 18.59 -26.71 2.53
C ARG A 129 19.40 -26.31 3.76
N LEU A 130 18.73 -25.97 4.86
CA LEU A 130 19.39 -25.64 6.12
C LEU A 130 20.05 -26.85 6.77
N LYS A 131 19.76 -28.08 6.30
CA LYS A 131 20.30 -29.36 6.82
C LYS A 131 20.14 -29.49 8.33
N LYS A 132 19.11 -28.85 8.89
CA LYS A 132 18.85 -28.78 10.32
C LYS A 132 17.38 -29.11 10.56
N SER A 133 17.09 -30.37 10.85
CA SER A 133 15.89 -30.66 11.63
C SER A 133 16.23 -30.30 13.07
N GLN A 134 16.01 -29.03 13.44
CA GLN A 134 16.12 -28.63 14.84
C GLN A 134 14.90 -29.18 15.57
N ALA A 135 15.08 -29.77 16.75
CA ALA A 135 13.96 -30.22 17.56
C ALA A 135 13.05 -29.01 17.85
N VAL A 136 11.76 -29.14 17.56
CA VAL A 136 10.80 -28.06 17.78
C VAL A 136 10.48 -27.99 19.27
N PHE A 137 10.66 -26.81 19.86
CA PHE A 137 10.28 -26.54 21.25
C PHE A 137 8.76 -26.36 21.35
N LYS A 138 8.20 -25.48 20.51
CA LYS A 138 6.78 -25.17 20.47
C LYS A 138 6.38 -24.53 19.14
N THR A 139 5.15 -24.75 18.71
CA THR A 139 4.46 -24.01 17.64
C THR A 139 3.34 -23.15 18.22
N GLU A 140 2.97 -22.07 17.53
CA GLU A 140 1.88 -21.14 17.90
C GLU A 140 1.92 -20.73 19.39
N PHE A 141 3.09 -20.31 19.87
CA PHE A 141 3.28 -20.02 21.29
C PHE A 141 2.79 -18.61 21.65
N PRO A 142 1.79 -18.46 22.53
CA PRO A 142 1.29 -17.15 22.93
C PRO A 142 2.25 -16.47 23.91
N LEU A 143 2.66 -15.26 23.56
CA LEU A 143 3.33 -14.33 24.47
C LEU A 143 2.26 -13.44 25.09
N THR A 144 1.98 -13.67 26.37
CA THR A 144 1.00 -12.92 27.17
C THR A 144 1.65 -12.43 28.44
N ASN A 145 1.05 -11.41 29.07
CA ASN A 145 1.43 -10.91 30.40
C ASN A 145 2.91 -10.49 30.53
N ILE A 146 3.54 -10.04 29.45
CA ILE A 146 4.93 -9.54 29.46
C ILE A 146 4.96 -8.07 29.11
N THR A 147 5.78 -7.33 29.85
CA THR A 147 6.03 -5.91 29.57
C THR A 147 7.43 -5.68 29.04
N LEU A 148 7.54 -4.86 27.99
CA LEU A 148 8.80 -4.32 27.48
C LEU A 148 8.76 -2.80 27.64
N ARG A 149 9.72 -2.23 28.38
CA ARG A 149 9.73 -0.80 28.75
C ARG A 149 8.39 -0.30 29.32
N GLY A 150 7.77 -1.10 30.19
CA GLY A 150 6.46 -0.79 30.79
C GLY A 150 5.24 -1.00 29.89
N ILE A 151 5.44 -1.35 28.61
CA ILE A 151 4.36 -1.57 27.65
C ILE A 151 3.97 -3.04 27.64
N PRO A 152 2.70 -3.41 27.87
CA PRO A 152 2.24 -4.78 27.74
C PRO A 152 2.34 -5.24 26.28
N VAL A 153 3.06 -6.33 26.04
CA VAL A 153 3.27 -6.91 24.72
C VAL A 153 2.50 -8.22 24.62
N HIS A 154 1.82 -8.40 23.49
CA HIS A 154 1.14 -9.64 23.16
C HIS A 154 1.48 -10.07 21.74
N GLY A 155 1.68 -11.37 21.53
CA GLY A 155 1.81 -11.91 20.18
C GLY A 155 1.82 -13.42 20.19
N ILE A 156 1.84 -14.01 19.00
CA ILE A 156 1.95 -15.45 18.84
C ILE A 156 3.19 -15.72 18.01
N VAL A 157 4.06 -16.59 18.52
CA VAL A 157 5.29 -17.00 17.84
C VAL A 157 4.98 -18.26 17.06
N ASP A 158 5.05 -18.20 15.73
CA ASP A 158 4.67 -19.31 14.84
C ASP A 158 5.42 -20.60 15.18
N ARG A 159 6.75 -20.54 15.32
CA ARG A 159 7.57 -21.69 15.69
C ARG A 159 8.82 -21.30 16.48
N ILE A 160 9.14 -22.11 17.49
CA ILE A 160 10.32 -21.99 18.33
C ILE A 160 11.10 -23.28 18.23
N ASP A 161 12.36 -23.19 17.81
CA ASP A 161 13.26 -24.33 17.68
C ASP A 161 14.30 -24.36 18.78
N ILE A 162 14.63 -25.56 19.24
CA ILE A 162 15.78 -25.82 20.10
C ILE A 162 17.04 -25.79 19.24
N LYS A 163 17.90 -24.81 19.48
CA LYS A 163 19.21 -24.76 18.84
C LYS A 163 20.24 -25.62 19.56
N ASP A 164 20.21 -25.58 20.88
CA ASP A 164 21.10 -26.32 21.77
C ASP A 164 20.36 -26.54 23.09
N ALA A 165 20.04 -27.81 23.38
CA ALA A 165 19.24 -28.19 24.55
C ALA A 165 20.05 -27.98 25.85
N ASP A 166 21.32 -28.36 25.85
CA ASP A 166 22.21 -28.27 27.01
C ASP A 166 22.45 -26.81 27.41
N ARG A 167 22.66 -25.95 26.41
CA ARG A 167 22.83 -24.50 26.62
C ARG A 167 21.51 -23.74 26.73
N LYS A 168 20.37 -24.42 26.67
CA LYS A 168 19.01 -23.82 26.69
C LYS A 168 18.90 -22.64 25.72
N THR A 169 19.34 -22.85 24.47
CA THR A 169 19.28 -21.82 23.43
C THR A 169 18.21 -22.12 22.39
N LEU A 170 17.41 -21.11 22.08
CA LEU A 170 16.29 -21.21 21.15
C LEU A 170 16.52 -20.35 19.91
N THR A 171 15.78 -20.65 18.84
CA THR A 171 15.66 -19.85 17.62
C THR A 171 14.19 -19.62 17.30
N ILE A 172 13.83 -18.38 17.01
CA ILE A 172 12.45 -18.03 16.62
C ILE A 172 12.32 -18.13 15.09
N ILE A 173 11.23 -18.74 14.62
CA ILE A 173 10.89 -18.82 13.21
C ILE A 173 9.51 -18.18 13.03
N ASP A 174 9.40 -17.31 12.03
CA ASP A 174 8.14 -16.70 11.59
C ASP A 174 7.98 -16.95 10.09
N TYR A 175 6.78 -17.40 9.71
CA TYR A 175 6.44 -17.76 8.34
C TYR A 175 5.82 -16.56 7.61
N LYS A 176 6.22 -16.33 6.36
CA LYS A 176 5.72 -15.25 5.52
C LYS A 176 5.32 -15.79 4.14
N THR A 177 4.05 -15.60 3.77
CA THR A 177 3.49 -15.96 2.45
C THR A 177 3.49 -14.81 1.43
N GLY A 178 3.99 -13.63 1.83
CA GLY A 178 4.09 -12.46 0.97
C GLY A 178 5.42 -12.36 0.22
N LYS A 179 5.65 -11.20 -0.42
CA LYS A 179 6.88 -10.87 -1.17
C LYS A 179 8.14 -11.26 -0.40
N ASP A 180 9.09 -11.87 -1.11
CA ASP A 180 10.43 -12.12 -0.60
C ASP A 180 11.16 -10.81 -0.27
N LYS A 181 11.58 -10.66 0.98
CA LYS A 181 12.40 -9.55 1.47
C LYS A 181 13.76 -10.03 2.03
N SER A 182 14.30 -11.11 1.49
CA SER A 182 15.61 -11.67 1.86
C SER A 182 16.80 -10.92 1.22
N GLY A 183 16.59 -10.16 0.15
CA GLY A 183 17.63 -9.42 -0.56
C GLY A 183 18.12 -8.15 0.15
N LYS A 184 19.38 -7.74 -0.12
CA LYS A 184 20.04 -6.58 0.54
C LYS A 184 19.30 -5.25 0.37
N ASN A 185 18.62 -5.03 -0.75
CA ASN A 185 17.85 -3.80 -1.01
C ASN A 185 16.50 -3.76 -0.28
N ALA A 186 16.03 -4.88 0.27
CA ALA A 186 14.69 -4.98 0.86
C ALA A 186 14.55 -4.25 2.20
N LEU A 187 15.67 -3.86 2.84
CA LEU A 187 15.72 -3.22 4.16
C LEU A 187 15.96 -1.70 4.08
N LYS A 188 16.07 -1.11 2.89
CA LYS A 188 16.34 0.33 2.69
C LYS A 188 15.30 1.26 3.33
N PHE A 189 14.10 0.75 3.56
CA PHE A 189 12.96 1.51 4.10
C PHE A 189 12.47 0.95 5.45
N GLY A 190 13.36 0.29 6.21
CA GLY A 190 13.06 -0.33 7.50
C GLY A 190 12.87 -1.85 7.43
N ASP A 191 12.82 -2.48 8.61
CA ASP A 191 12.78 -3.94 8.77
C ASP A 191 11.64 -4.43 9.68
N PRO A 192 10.36 -4.17 9.33
CA PRO A 192 9.24 -4.48 10.22
C PRO A 192 9.12 -5.97 10.58
N HIS A 193 9.47 -6.88 9.65
CA HIS A 193 9.49 -8.31 9.94
C HIS A 193 10.63 -8.69 10.89
N GLY A 194 11.79 -8.03 10.78
CA GLY A 194 12.88 -8.22 11.73
C GLY A 194 12.53 -7.65 13.11
N ASP A 195 11.86 -6.49 13.15
CA ASP A 195 11.42 -5.86 14.40
C ASP A 195 10.43 -6.75 15.15
N GLN A 196 9.51 -7.41 14.44
CA GLN A 196 8.65 -8.45 15.03
C GLN A 196 9.46 -9.57 15.69
N ILE A 197 10.46 -10.11 14.99
CA ILE A 197 11.33 -11.17 15.53
C ILE A 197 12.14 -10.69 16.74
N ARG A 198 12.68 -9.46 16.71
CA ARG A 198 13.43 -8.86 17.82
C ARG A 198 12.54 -8.64 19.04
N LEU A 199 11.30 -8.18 18.83
CA LEU A 199 10.30 -8.02 19.90
C LEU A 199 10.02 -9.37 20.58
N TYR A 200 9.77 -10.42 19.79
CA TYR A 200 9.60 -11.77 20.32
C TYR A 200 10.84 -12.28 21.03
N ALA A 201 12.03 -12.03 20.49
CA ALA A 201 13.29 -12.44 21.10
C ALA A 201 13.54 -11.79 22.48
N MET A 202 13.05 -10.56 22.69
CA MET A 202 13.12 -9.87 23.97
C MET A 202 12.02 -10.30 24.95
N ALA A 203 10.84 -10.67 24.45
CA ALA A 203 9.69 -11.05 25.28
C ALA A 203 9.72 -12.52 25.72
N LEU A 204 10.12 -13.44 24.82
CA LEU A 204 10.02 -14.89 25.04
C LEU A 204 10.82 -15.38 26.26
N PRO A 205 12.10 -15.01 26.48
CA PRO A 205 12.82 -15.43 27.68
C PRO A 205 12.12 -15.04 28.99
N LYS A 206 11.60 -13.81 29.05
CA LYS A 206 10.85 -13.30 30.22
C LYS A 206 9.56 -14.08 30.44
N HIS A 207 8.86 -14.42 29.35
CA HIS A 207 7.65 -15.22 29.39
C HIS A 207 7.93 -16.63 29.93
N LEU A 208 8.94 -17.32 29.38
CA LEU A 208 9.31 -18.67 29.82
C LEU A 208 9.72 -18.70 31.28
N GLU A 209 10.47 -17.69 31.75
CA GLU A 209 10.86 -17.57 33.15
C GLU A 209 9.64 -17.33 34.06
N THR A 210 8.76 -16.39 33.70
CA THR A 210 7.53 -16.09 34.47
C THR A 210 6.58 -17.28 34.53
N ALA A 211 6.52 -18.07 33.45
CA ALA A 211 5.71 -19.28 33.38
C ALA A 211 6.36 -20.50 34.08
N GLY A 212 7.55 -20.35 34.68
CA GLY A 212 8.26 -21.46 35.35
C GLY A 212 8.82 -22.52 34.40
N LEU A 213 8.90 -22.23 33.10
CA LEU A 213 9.41 -23.14 32.07
C LEU A 213 10.95 -23.15 31.99
N GLY A 214 11.59 -22.18 32.66
CA GLY A 214 13.04 -22.10 32.83
C GLY A 214 13.69 -20.96 32.05
N THR A 215 14.98 -20.75 32.31
CA THR A 215 15.77 -19.68 31.70
C THR A 215 16.34 -20.14 30.35
N TYR A 216 15.91 -19.48 29.27
CA TYR A 216 16.38 -19.72 27.91
C TYR A 216 16.97 -18.46 27.32
N THR A 217 17.89 -18.61 26.37
CA THR A 217 18.41 -17.48 25.57
C THR A 217 18.00 -17.62 24.11
N ILE A 218 17.63 -16.50 23.49
CA ILE A 218 17.33 -16.48 22.05
C ILE A 218 18.60 -16.19 21.28
N SER A 219 19.00 -17.14 20.45
CA SER A 219 20.30 -17.13 19.78
C SER A 219 20.24 -16.60 18.35
N GLY A 220 19.04 -16.49 17.79
CA GLY A 220 18.78 -16.04 16.43
C GLY A 220 17.28 -16.02 16.16
N GLY A 221 16.90 -15.38 15.07
CA GLY A 221 15.58 -15.53 14.48
C GLY A 221 15.67 -15.73 12.97
N ARG A 222 14.63 -16.35 12.39
CA ARG A 222 14.53 -16.58 10.95
C ARG A 222 13.15 -16.19 10.46
N LEU A 223 13.12 -15.62 9.26
CA LEU A 223 11.91 -15.39 8.49
C LEU A 223 11.92 -16.34 7.31
N HIS A 224 10.92 -17.22 7.25
CA HIS A 224 10.77 -18.18 6.16
C HIS A 224 9.77 -17.61 5.16
N TYR A 225 10.25 -17.17 4.00
CA TYR A 225 9.42 -16.71 2.89
C TYR A 225 8.98 -17.93 2.08
N VAL A 226 7.93 -18.58 2.56
CA VAL A 226 7.56 -19.93 2.16
C VAL A 226 7.16 -20.03 0.68
N THR A 227 6.50 -18.99 0.15
CA THR A 227 6.12 -18.90 -1.28
C THR A 227 7.33 -18.86 -2.21
N HIS A 228 8.47 -18.36 -1.73
CA HIS A 228 9.71 -18.25 -2.51
C HIS A 228 10.76 -19.29 -2.12
N ALA A 229 10.46 -20.16 -1.14
CA ALA A 229 11.40 -21.11 -0.55
C ALA A 229 12.75 -20.47 -0.13
N THR A 230 12.72 -19.23 0.35
CA THR A 230 13.88 -18.48 0.83
C THR A 230 13.77 -18.17 2.32
N THR A 231 14.91 -17.92 2.97
CA THR A 231 14.98 -17.61 4.40
C THR A 231 15.91 -16.45 4.66
N ARG A 232 15.58 -15.63 5.67
CA ARG A 232 16.42 -14.52 6.12
C ARG A 232 16.71 -14.67 7.61
N ILE A 233 17.98 -14.54 7.98
CA ILE A 233 18.41 -14.49 9.38
C ILE A 233 18.19 -13.08 9.93
N VAL A 234 17.63 -13.01 11.13
CA VAL A 234 17.45 -11.77 11.90
C VAL A 234 18.42 -11.76 13.07
N ALA A 235 19.15 -10.66 13.21
CA ALA A 235 20.11 -10.45 14.30
C ALA A 235 19.39 -10.01 15.58
N VAL A 236 19.08 -10.96 16.46
CA VAL A 236 18.35 -10.71 17.72
C VAL A 236 19.23 -10.26 18.89
N LYS A 237 20.56 -10.31 18.72
CA LYS A 237 21.55 -9.87 19.73
C LYS A 237 22.12 -8.48 19.46
N ASN A 238 21.71 -7.82 18.38
CA ASN A 238 22.18 -6.49 18.05
C ASN A 238 21.49 -5.46 18.95
N ARG A 239 22.25 -4.85 19.87
CA ARG A 239 21.69 -3.85 20.82
C ARG A 239 21.10 -2.62 20.14
N GLN A 240 21.69 -2.16 19.04
CA GLN A 240 21.21 -0.98 18.33
C GLN A 240 19.87 -1.27 17.65
N GLU A 241 19.76 -2.38 16.94
CA GLU A 241 18.51 -2.78 16.29
C GLU A 241 17.41 -3.09 17.32
N ASN A 242 17.75 -3.76 18.42
CA ASN A 242 16.80 -4.00 19.51
C ASN A 242 16.33 -2.69 20.17
N GLY A 243 17.24 -1.72 20.35
CA GLY A 243 16.91 -0.37 20.81
C GLY A 243 15.91 0.30 19.87
N HIS A 244 16.18 0.28 18.57
CA HIS A 244 15.27 0.81 17.55
C HIS A 244 13.88 0.15 17.60
N THR A 245 13.82 -1.19 17.69
CA THR A 245 12.54 -1.90 17.84
C THR A 245 11.77 -1.46 19.09
N LEU A 246 12.46 -1.22 20.21
CA LEU A 246 11.81 -0.73 21.44
C LEU A 246 11.34 0.73 21.31
N ASP A 247 12.07 1.57 20.60
CA ASP A 247 11.66 2.96 20.35
C ASP A 247 10.42 2.99 19.44
N LEU A 248 10.36 2.11 18.44
CA LEU A 248 9.15 1.91 17.61
C LEU A 248 7.96 1.41 18.45
N LEU A 249 8.19 0.54 19.44
CA LEU A 249 7.17 0.06 20.35
C LEU A 249 6.60 1.21 21.20
N GLU A 250 7.46 2.01 21.82
CA GLU A 250 7.07 3.20 22.60
C GLU A 250 6.33 4.23 21.75
N GLN A 251 6.84 4.51 20.55
CA GLN A 251 6.20 5.46 19.63
C GLN A 251 4.78 5.00 19.27
N ALA A 252 4.61 3.72 18.91
CA ALA A 252 3.30 3.18 18.58
C ALA A 252 2.35 3.21 19.78
N TRP A 253 2.83 2.82 20.96
CA TRP A 253 2.02 2.83 22.19
C TRP A 253 1.56 4.24 22.56
N THR A 254 2.49 5.20 22.54
CA THR A 254 2.20 6.61 22.84
C THR A 254 1.23 7.20 21.82
N THR A 255 1.47 6.95 20.53
CA THR A 255 0.62 7.46 19.44
C THR A 255 -0.80 6.89 19.55
N LEU A 256 -0.94 5.59 19.79
CA LEU A 256 -2.25 4.95 19.93
C LEU A 256 -3.01 5.50 21.14
N ASN A 257 -2.38 5.59 22.30
CA ASN A 257 -3.04 6.10 23.52
C ASN A 257 -3.38 7.59 23.41
N THR A 258 -2.51 8.41 22.82
CA THR A 258 -2.82 9.82 22.55
C THR A 258 -4.03 9.95 21.64
N GLY A 259 -4.15 9.11 20.60
CA GLY A 259 -5.32 9.10 19.74
C GLY A 259 -6.59 8.61 20.45
N LEU A 260 -6.46 7.66 21.38
CA LEU A 260 -7.56 7.20 22.21
C LEU A 260 -8.05 8.26 23.22
N ASP A 261 -7.14 9.10 23.71
CA ASP A 261 -7.46 10.14 24.69
C ASP A 261 -7.99 11.42 24.04
N THR A 262 -7.53 11.74 22.83
CA THR A 262 -7.94 12.94 22.08
C THR A 262 -9.06 12.68 21.07
N GLY A 263 -9.31 11.42 20.73
CA GLY A 263 -10.18 11.03 19.61
C GLY A 263 -9.54 11.22 18.23
N CYS A 264 -8.31 11.74 18.13
CA CYS A 264 -7.67 12.07 16.86
C CYS A 264 -6.52 11.11 16.52
N PHE A 265 -6.62 10.42 15.39
CA PHE A 265 -5.63 9.50 14.86
C PHE A 265 -4.96 10.10 13.61
N PRO A 266 -3.70 10.55 13.69
CA PRO A 266 -3.02 11.17 12.57
C PRO A 266 -2.96 10.27 11.33
N ALA A 267 -3.21 10.85 10.16
CA ALA A 267 -2.96 10.17 8.88
C ALA A 267 -1.50 10.36 8.47
N ARG A 268 -0.84 9.28 8.04
CA ARG A 268 0.54 9.32 7.52
C ARG A 268 0.54 8.81 6.07
N PRO A 269 0.51 9.73 5.08
CA PRO A 269 0.48 9.34 3.67
C PRO A 269 1.75 8.58 3.27
N SER A 270 1.58 7.52 2.48
CA SER A 270 2.69 6.73 1.94
C SER A 270 2.30 6.10 0.61
N GLY A 271 3.25 5.52 -0.12
CA GLY A 271 2.95 4.74 -1.34
C GLY A 271 2.04 3.52 -1.10
N LEU A 272 1.80 3.17 0.17
CA LEU A 272 0.90 2.09 0.57
C LEU A 272 -0.55 2.56 0.78
N CYS A 273 -0.84 3.87 0.60
CA CYS A 273 -2.21 4.40 0.71
C CYS A 273 -3.19 3.72 -0.27
N GLY A 274 -2.74 3.32 -1.46
CA GLY A 274 -3.54 2.52 -2.41
C GLY A 274 -4.04 1.18 -1.87
N TRP A 275 -3.46 0.71 -0.75
CA TRP A 275 -3.78 -0.53 -0.04
C TRP A 275 -4.40 -0.26 1.34
N CYS A 276 -4.97 0.93 1.55
CA CYS A 276 -5.66 1.30 2.78
C CYS A 276 -7.18 1.20 2.59
N PRO A 277 -7.94 0.61 3.54
CA PRO A 277 -9.41 0.59 3.47
C PRO A 277 -10.05 1.99 3.45
N LEU A 278 -9.33 3.00 3.97
CA LEU A 278 -9.75 4.40 3.93
C LEU A 278 -9.39 5.11 2.63
N VAL A 279 -8.79 4.45 1.63
CA VAL A 279 -8.19 5.14 0.47
C VAL A 279 -9.18 6.04 -0.28
N THR A 280 -10.44 5.67 -0.32
CA THR A 280 -11.51 6.42 -1.02
C THR A 280 -12.03 7.62 -0.25
N SER A 281 -12.00 7.57 1.08
CA SER A 281 -12.51 8.63 1.95
C SER A 281 -11.42 9.48 2.59
N CYS A 282 -10.17 9.01 2.60
CA CYS A 282 -9.04 9.68 3.23
C CYS A 282 -8.55 10.86 2.39
N PRO A 283 -8.68 12.12 2.86
CA PRO A 283 -8.20 13.28 2.12
C PRO A 283 -6.67 13.35 2.05
N PHE A 284 -5.98 12.54 2.86
CA PHE A 284 -4.52 12.47 2.92
C PHE A 284 -3.93 11.35 2.04
N ALA A 285 -4.74 10.55 1.35
CA ALA A 285 -4.26 9.40 0.60
C ALA A 285 -3.34 9.79 -0.58
N ARG A 286 -2.16 9.18 -0.66
CA ARG A 286 -1.28 9.25 -1.85
C ARG A 286 -1.67 8.12 -2.82
N THR A 287 -2.50 8.40 -3.81
CA THR A 287 -3.13 7.40 -4.70
C THR A 287 -2.34 7.06 -5.96
N ASN A 288 -1.05 7.43 -6.06
CA ASN A 288 -0.18 7.19 -7.23
C ASN A 288 0.21 5.72 -7.49
N THR A 289 -0.54 4.73 -7.00
CA THR A 289 -0.27 3.31 -7.24
C THR A 289 -1.55 2.63 -7.75
N PRO A 290 -1.52 1.87 -8.87
CA PRO A 290 -2.66 1.04 -9.27
C PRO A 290 -2.99 0.07 -8.14
N SER A 291 -4.17 0.24 -7.53
CA SER A 291 -4.74 -0.73 -6.61
C SER A 291 -5.18 -1.95 -7.43
N PRO A 292 -4.74 -3.19 -7.13
CA PRO A 292 -5.63 -4.31 -7.38
C PRO A 292 -6.81 -4.06 -6.46
N ARG A 293 -7.92 -3.72 -7.09
CA ARG A 293 -9.25 -3.49 -6.52
C ARG A 293 -9.32 -4.03 -5.09
N PHE A 294 -9.40 -3.14 -4.10
CA PHE A 294 -10.19 -3.50 -2.94
C PHE A 294 -11.52 -4.01 -3.46
N ASN A 295 -11.95 -5.17 -2.97
CA ASN A 295 -13.29 -5.62 -3.25
C ASN A 295 -14.23 -4.50 -2.81
N THR A 296 -15.18 -4.11 -3.66
CA THR A 296 -16.03 -2.91 -3.47
C THR A 296 -16.81 -2.90 -2.16
N ASP A 297 -16.89 -4.06 -1.49
CA ASP A 297 -17.56 -4.27 -0.21
C ASP A 297 -16.73 -3.80 1.02
N GLU A 298 -15.46 -3.46 0.84
CA GLU A 298 -14.52 -3.06 1.92
C GLU A 298 -14.16 -1.57 1.90
N ILE A 299 -14.68 -0.85 0.92
CA ILE A 299 -14.49 0.58 0.77
C ILE A 299 -15.43 1.28 1.73
N LEU A 300 -14.88 2.03 2.68
CA LEU A 300 -15.73 2.82 3.57
C LEU A 300 -16.53 3.85 2.74
N PRO A 301 -17.82 4.03 3.05
CA PRO A 301 -18.58 5.14 2.50
C PRO A 301 -17.86 6.46 2.82
N ALA A 302 -18.21 7.52 2.08
CA ALA A 302 -17.60 8.83 2.26
C ALA A 302 -17.68 9.24 3.75
N VAL A 303 -16.52 9.32 4.41
CA VAL A 303 -16.41 9.81 5.77
C VAL A 303 -16.50 11.34 5.70
N PRO A 304 -17.39 11.99 6.46
CA PRO A 304 -17.56 13.43 6.37
C PRO A 304 -16.27 14.16 6.73
N VAL A 305 -15.99 15.23 5.98
CA VAL A 305 -14.90 16.16 6.27
C VAL A 305 -15.46 17.29 7.11
N ARG A 306 -14.85 17.54 8.27
CA ARG A 306 -15.29 18.62 9.16
C ARG A 306 -14.96 19.98 8.53
N GLU A 307 -15.95 20.67 8.00
CA GLU A 307 -15.86 22.11 7.70
C GLU A 307 -15.84 22.87 9.04
N GLN A 308 -14.80 23.67 9.27
CA GLN A 308 -14.79 24.60 10.39
C GLN A 308 -14.38 26.00 9.96
N ALA A 309 -15.16 26.94 10.51
CA ALA A 309 -15.17 28.38 10.26
C ALA A 309 -13.79 29.03 10.39
N ASP A 310 -13.56 29.99 9.50
CA ASP A 310 -12.38 30.85 9.46
C ASP A 310 -12.08 31.44 10.85
N ARG A 311 -10.83 31.27 11.28
CA ARG A 311 -10.28 32.04 12.40
C ARG A 311 -9.49 33.23 11.83
N PRO A 312 -9.53 34.41 12.46
CA PRO A 312 -8.96 35.63 11.90
C PRO A 312 -7.44 35.53 11.80
N THR A 313 -6.91 35.99 10.67
CA THR A 313 -5.49 36.21 10.44
C THR A 313 -4.92 37.16 11.49
N ARG A 314 -3.84 36.73 12.15
CA ARG A 314 -3.07 37.54 13.08
C ARG A 314 -1.90 38.14 12.31
N ASP A 315 -1.88 39.46 12.20
CA ASP A 315 -0.72 40.21 11.75
C ASP A 315 0.47 39.93 12.68
N SER A 316 1.61 39.60 12.08
CA SER A 316 2.92 39.72 12.72
C SER A 316 3.94 40.14 11.68
N ASN A 317 4.11 41.46 11.60
CA ASN A 317 5.23 42.17 11.03
C ASN A 317 6.35 42.16 12.08
N GLU A 318 7.53 41.62 11.77
CA GLU A 318 8.84 41.74 12.45
C GLU A 318 9.74 40.69 11.76
N GLY A 319 10.88 40.95 11.10
CA GLY A 319 11.83 42.03 11.23
C GLY A 319 13.17 41.47 11.71
N THR A 320 13.94 40.76 10.86
CA THR A 320 15.35 40.41 11.14
C THR A 320 16.16 40.28 9.85
N GLU A 321 17.26 41.03 9.80
CA GLU A 321 18.24 41.15 8.70
C GLU A 321 19.13 39.89 8.54
N GLU A 322 19.53 39.62 7.29
CA GLU A 322 20.50 38.59 6.88
C GLU A 322 21.95 39.11 6.88
N PRO A 323 22.98 38.24 7.01
CA PRO A 323 24.33 38.57 6.59
C PRO A 323 24.60 38.11 5.14
N SER A 324 25.13 39.04 4.36
CA SER A 324 25.51 38.94 2.95
C SER A 324 26.66 37.96 2.68
N GLY A 325 26.52 37.13 1.65
CA GLY A 325 27.61 36.36 1.04
C GLY A 325 27.27 35.96 -0.40
N THR A 326 27.75 36.75 -1.36
CA THR A 326 27.50 36.61 -2.80
C THR A 326 28.28 35.46 -3.44
N GLN A 327 27.58 34.51 -4.06
CA GLN A 327 28.05 33.76 -5.23
C GLN A 327 26.90 33.66 -6.24
N GLU A 328 27.12 34.15 -7.47
CA GLU A 328 26.17 34.10 -8.58
C GLU A 328 25.89 32.64 -8.99
N VAL A 329 24.72 32.14 -8.56
CA VAL A 329 24.08 30.95 -9.09
C VAL A 329 22.89 31.45 -9.90
N GLY A 330 22.80 31.09 -11.18
CA GLY A 330 21.72 31.53 -12.06
C GLY A 330 20.35 31.37 -11.39
N GLU A 331 19.50 32.40 -11.47
CA GLU A 331 18.23 32.54 -10.74
C GLU A 331 17.55 31.17 -10.53
N MET A 332 17.62 30.68 -9.29
CA MET A 332 16.83 29.53 -8.88
C MET A 332 15.37 29.93 -9.06
N LYS A 333 14.64 29.25 -9.96
CA LYS A 333 13.18 29.41 -10.07
C LYS A 333 12.58 29.23 -8.68
N GLN A 334 12.10 30.33 -8.10
CA GLN A 334 11.53 30.32 -6.77
C GLN A 334 10.20 29.56 -6.82
N TRP A 335 10.08 28.56 -5.95
CA TRP A 335 8.88 27.76 -5.73
C TRP A 335 8.57 27.73 -4.24
N ARG A 336 7.31 27.47 -3.90
CA ARG A 336 6.81 27.42 -2.52
C ARG A 336 6.26 26.03 -2.25
N GLU A 337 6.40 25.57 -1.02
CA GLU A 337 5.70 24.39 -0.52
C GLU A 337 4.56 24.89 0.36
N SER A 338 3.32 24.79 -0.13
CA SER A 338 2.13 25.12 0.64
C SER A 338 1.07 24.03 0.53
N LYS A 339 -0.16 24.29 0.93
CA LYS A 339 -1.25 23.32 0.83
C LYS A 339 -1.75 23.24 -0.61
N ALA A 340 -2.12 22.05 -1.07
CA ALA A 340 -2.52 21.83 -2.47
C ALA A 340 -3.70 22.70 -2.92
N TRP A 341 -4.64 22.98 -2.01
CA TRP A 341 -5.84 23.78 -2.29
C TRP A 341 -5.63 25.30 -2.25
N GLU A 342 -4.42 25.76 -1.91
CA GLU A 342 -4.05 27.18 -2.05
C GLU A 342 -3.76 27.55 -3.52
N GLY A 343 -3.92 26.59 -4.41
CA GLY A 343 -3.85 26.78 -5.85
C GLY A 343 -2.43 26.69 -6.38
N THR A 344 -2.33 26.93 -7.69
CA THR A 344 -1.10 26.73 -8.46
C THR A 344 -0.01 27.72 -8.09
N HIS A 345 -0.39 28.93 -7.66
CA HIS A 345 0.55 29.98 -7.26
C HIS A 345 0.24 30.50 -5.87
N VAL A 346 1.26 30.54 -5.01
CA VAL A 346 1.20 31.13 -3.66
C VAL A 346 2.33 32.16 -3.58
N ASP A 347 2.00 33.39 -3.19
CA ASP A 347 2.91 34.54 -3.15
C ASP A 347 3.67 34.79 -4.47
N GLY A 348 3.01 34.57 -5.62
CA GLY A 348 3.63 34.75 -6.94
C GLY A 348 4.60 33.63 -7.35
N HIS A 349 4.76 32.58 -6.52
CA HIS A 349 5.58 31.41 -6.82
C HIS A 349 4.75 30.17 -7.07
N VAL A 350 5.27 29.25 -7.90
CA VAL A 350 4.62 27.96 -8.12
C VAL A 350 4.57 27.18 -6.81
N ASN A 351 3.38 26.72 -6.43
CA ASN A 351 3.16 25.84 -5.31
C ASN A 351 3.47 24.39 -5.72
N MET A 352 4.55 23.82 -5.19
CA MET A 352 4.99 22.45 -5.50
C MET A 352 4.00 21.37 -5.07
N ALA A 353 3.10 21.70 -4.15
CA ALA A 353 2.06 20.80 -3.67
C ALA A 353 0.73 20.90 -4.46
N SER A 354 0.59 21.86 -5.38
CA SER A 354 -0.64 22.06 -6.15
C SER A 354 -0.99 20.86 -7.03
N TYR A 355 -2.29 20.66 -7.31
CA TYR A 355 -2.71 19.63 -8.28
C TYR A 355 -2.26 19.97 -9.69
N ALA A 356 -2.06 21.26 -10.00
CA ALA A 356 -1.42 21.69 -11.24
C ALA A 356 0.04 21.20 -11.37
N MET A 357 0.82 21.22 -10.28
CA MET A 357 2.19 20.66 -10.28
C MET A 357 2.17 19.13 -10.45
N LEU A 358 1.22 18.44 -9.81
CA LEU A 358 0.99 17.01 -10.03
C LEU A 358 0.61 16.72 -11.49
N ALA A 359 -0.28 17.53 -12.07
CA ALA A 359 -0.72 17.41 -13.45
C ALA A 359 0.44 17.61 -14.44
N ALA A 360 1.28 18.64 -14.23
CA ALA A 360 2.47 18.87 -15.03
C ALA A 360 3.47 17.69 -14.93
N GLY A 361 3.67 17.15 -13.71
CA GLY A 361 4.49 15.96 -13.48
C GLY A 361 4.00 14.74 -14.28
N GLN A 362 2.70 14.43 -14.19
CA GLN A 362 2.06 13.33 -14.91
C GLN A 362 2.23 13.41 -16.43
N LEU A 363 2.08 14.61 -17.02
CA LEU A 363 2.25 14.81 -18.46
C LEU A 363 3.71 14.66 -18.89
N SER A 364 4.65 15.13 -18.06
CA SER A 364 6.08 14.98 -18.35
C SER A 364 6.56 13.53 -18.23
N GLU A 365 6.02 12.77 -17.26
CA GLU A 365 6.29 11.34 -17.12
C GLU A 365 5.74 10.55 -18.32
N LEU A 366 4.51 10.86 -18.75
CA LEU A 366 3.92 10.26 -19.94
C LEU A 366 4.74 10.55 -21.20
N ALA A 367 5.21 11.80 -21.36
CA ALA A 367 6.09 12.16 -22.47
C ALA A 367 7.39 11.35 -22.49
N VAL A 368 8.03 11.15 -21.32
CA VAL A 368 9.24 10.32 -21.20
C VAL A 368 8.94 8.86 -21.55
N LYS A 369 7.81 8.31 -21.07
CA LYS A 369 7.39 6.94 -21.40
C LYS A 369 7.21 6.78 -22.91
N MET A 370 6.42 7.65 -23.54
CA MET A 370 6.13 7.60 -24.97
C MET A 370 7.39 7.74 -25.84
N LEU A 371 8.32 8.63 -25.46
CA LEU A 371 9.61 8.77 -26.15
C LEU A 371 10.49 7.53 -25.96
N GLY A 372 10.52 6.96 -24.74
CA GLY A 372 11.30 5.77 -24.41
C GLY A 372 10.87 4.51 -25.18
N GLU A 373 9.58 4.36 -25.47
CA GLU A 373 9.04 3.23 -26.24
C GLU A 373 9.52 3.20 -27.70
N THR A 374 10.04 4.32 -28.22
CA THR A 374 10.54 4.41 -29.60
C THR A 374 11.96 3.85 -29.79
N ASN A 375 12.66 3.53 -28.69
CA ASN A 375 14.09 3.15 -28.67
C ASN A 375 15.04 4.17 -29.35
N ALA A 376 14.57 5.37 -29.71
CA ALA A 376 15.37 6.44 -30.29
C ALA A 376 15.92 7.38 -29.20
N PRO A 377 17.13 7.94 -29.37
CA PRO A 377 17.63 8.96 -28.45
C PRO A 377 16.76 10.23 -28.52
N PHE A 378 16.42 10.79 -27.36
CA PHE A 378 15.64 12.02 -27.24
C PHE A 378 16.29 13.02 -26.29
N THR A 379 15.98 14.29 -26.47
CA THR A 379 16.56 15.43 -25.74
C THR A 379 15.59 15.99 -24.70
N LYS A 380 16.08 16.87 -23.82
CA LYS A 380 15.23 17.66 -22.92
C LYS A 380 14.22 18.53 -23.70
N GLY A 381 14.59 18.98 -24.90
CA GLY A 381 13.71 19.72 -25.79
C GLY A 381 12.51 18.89 -26.26
N ASP A 382 12.76 17.62 -26.61
CA ASP A 382 11.73 16.69 -27.07
C ASP A 382 10.74 16.35 -25.96
N ILE A 383 11.24 16.12 -24.73
CA ILE A 383 10.39 15.93 -23.55
C ILE A 383 9.50 17.17 -23.33
N GLY A 384 10.08 18.37 -23.39
CA GLY A 384 9.34 19.62 -23.21
C GLY A 384 8.32 19.89 -24.32
N ALA A 385 8.62 19.53 -25.57
CA ALA A 385 7.69 19.66 -26.69
C ALA A 385 6.50 18.71 -26.53
N LEU A 386 6.75 17.42 -26.30
CA LEU A 386 5.70 16.42 -26.13
C LEU A 386 4.85 16.69 -24.87
N THR A 387 5.46 17.10 -23.76
CA THR A 387 4.72 17.49 -22.53
C THR A 387 3.74 18.63 -22.82
N ARG A 388 4.14 19.64 -23.59
CA ARG A 388 3.27 20.76 -23.98
C ARG A 388 2.17 20.33 -24.94
N THR A 389 2.46 19.43 -25.87
CA THR A 389 1.44 18.86 -26.76
C THR A 389 0.38 18.09 -25.98
N LEU A 390 0.79 17.28 -24.99
CA LEU A 390 -0.13 16.55 -24.12
C LEU A 390 -0.95 17.52 -23.23
N ALA A 391 -0.32 18.57 -22.70
CA ALA A 391 -1.02 19.62 -21.97
C ALA A 391 -2.07 20.33 -22.84
N TRP A 392 -1.72 20.63 -24.11
CA TRP A 392 -2.62 21.26 -25.07
C TRP A 392 -3.87 20.41 -25.33
N ILE A 393 -3.71 19.10 -25.53
CA ILE A 393 -4.81 18.15 -25.69
C ILE A 393 -5.76 18.23 -24.49
N ILE A 394 -5.21 18.14 -23.28
CA ILE A 394 -6.01 18.16 -22.04
C ILE A 394 -6.73 19.49 -21.86
N MET A 395 -6.05 20.61 -22.05
CA MET A 395 -6.66 21.93 -21.90
C MET A 395 -7.74 22.16 -22.97
N SER A 396 -7.52 21.71 -24.21
CA SER A 396 -8.53 21.80 -25.28
C SER A 396 -9.77 20.96 -24.97
N ALA A 397 -9.57 19.73 -24.46
CA ALA A 397 -10.67 18.88 -24.02
C ALA A 397 -11.41 19.46 -22.80
N GLN A 398 -10.66 20.02 -21.84
CA GLN A 398 -11.24 20.66 -20.65
C GLN A 398 -12.08 21.88 -21.00
N HIS A 399 -11.59 22.72 -21.90
CA HIS A 399 -12.35 23.87 -22.38
C HIS A 399 -13.65 23.43 -23.07
N SER A 400 -13.59 22.39 -23.89
CA SER A 400 -14.77 21.86 -24.61
C SER A 400 -15.86 21.34 -23.67
N ILE A 401 -15.49 20.84 -22.49
CA ILE A 401 -16.44 20.26 -21.51
C ILE A 401 -16.89 21.28 -20.46
N THR A 402 -15.96 22.10 -19.96
CA THR A 402 -16.17 22.94 -18.77
C THR A 402 -16.18 24.43 -19.07
N GLY A 403 -15.79 24.85 -20.28
CA GLY A 403 -15.57 26.26 -20.63
C GLY A 403 -14.28 26.87 -20.04
N THR A 404 -13.53 26.15 -19.21
CA THR A 404 -12.33 26.65 -18.52
C THR A 404 -11.09 25.79 -18.78
N THR A 405 -9.91 26.35 -18.54
CA THR A 405 -8.62 25.67 -18.68
C THR A 405 -7.80 25.84 -17.41
N ASP A 406 -8.03 24.94 -16.45
CA ASP A 406 -7.36 24.97 -15.15
C ASP A 406 -6.85 23.58 -14.75
N MET A 407 -5.53 23.45 -14.65
CA MET A 407 -4.83 22.21 -14.31
C MET A 407 -5.04 21.77 -12.86
N ASP A 408 -5.47 22.67 -11.98
CA ASP A 408 -5.71 22.41 -10.55
C ASP A 408 -7.09 21.76 -10.28
N THR A 409 -7.93 21.64 -11.32
CA THR A 409 -9.30 21.14 -11.18
C THR A 409 -9.42 19.62 -11.26
N SER A 410 -10.47 19.10 -10.64
CA SER A 410 -10.88 17.70 -10.74
C SER A 410 -11.23 17.29 -12.19
N ALA A 411 -11.81 18.20 -12.98
CA ALA A 411 -12.12 17.97 -14.39
C ALA A 411 -10.85 17.68 -15.21
N ASN A 412 -9.79 18.47 -15.01
CA ASN A 412 -8.50 18.22 -15.65
C ASN A 412 -7.94 16.84 -15.26
N ALA A 413 -8.05 16.46 -13.98
CA ALA A 413 -7.61 15.14 -13.52
C ALA A 413 -8.35 13.98 -14.20
N ARG A 414 -9.64 14.11 -14.52
CA ARG A 414 -10.42 13.07 -15.21
C ARG A 414 -10.08 12.96 -16.69
N LEU A 415 -9.79 14.09 -17.32
CA LEU A 415 -9.30 14.13 -18.70
C LEU A 415 -7.93 13.47 -18.84
N ARG A 416 -7.03 13.70 -17.89
CA ARG A 416 -5.71 13.05 -17.87
C ARG A 416 -5.82 11.53 -17.71
N TYR A 417 -6.75 11.05 -16.89
CA TYR A 417 -7.01 9.61 -16.76
C TYR A 417 -7.32 8.95 -18.12
N HIS A 418 -8.17 9.56 -18.93
CA HIS A 418 -8.49 9.06 -20.27
C HIS A 418 -7.33 9.23 -21.26
N LEU A 419 -6.59 10.34 -21.19
CA LEU A 419 -5.41 10.55 -22.04
C LEU A 419 -4.43 9.38 -21.94
N PHE A 420 -4.11 8.91 -20.73
CA PHE A 420 -3.20 7.78 -20.54
C PHE A 420 -3.61 6.52 -21.32
N LYS A 421 -4.92 6.29 -21.47
CA LYS A 421 -5.46 5.13 -22.20
C LYS A 421 -5.55 5.39 -23.69
N VAL A 422 -6.01 6.57 -24.09
CA VAL A 422 -6.16 6.91 -25.50
C VAL A 422 -4.81 6.90 -26.21
N VAL A 423 -3.73 7.39 -25.58
CA VAL A 423 -2.40 7.39 -26.24
C VAL A 423 -1.76 6.00 -26.32
N GLU A 424 -2.16 5.05 -25.47
CA GLU A 424 -1.74 3.64 -25.58
C GLU A 424 -2.43 2.96 -26.79
N GLU A 425 -3.70 3.29 -27.05
CA GLU A 425 -4.47 2.75 -28.18
C GLU A 425 -4.20 3.49 -29.50
N GLN A 426 -3.88 4.79 -29.41
CA GLN A 426 -3.61 5.68 -30.53
C GLN A 426 -2.21 6.29 -30.37
N PRO A 427 -1.15 5.54 -30.68
CA PRO A 427 0.22 6.00 -30.47
C PRO A 427 0.51 7.27 -31.27
N ALA A 428 1.29 8.17 -30.68
CA ALA A 428 1.71 9.41 -31.32
C ALA A 428 2.59 9.13 -32.55
N PRO A 429 2.55 10.01 -33.58
CA PRO A 429 3.42 9.92 -34.75
C PRO A 429 4.87 10.31 -34.43
N LEU A 430 5.46 9.64 -33.45
CA LEU A 430 6.84 9.85 -32.98
C LEU A 430 7.82 9.21 -33.96
N PHE A 431 8.82 9.99 -34.37
CA PHE A 431 9.95 9.55 -35.19
C PHE A 431 9.55 8.66 -36.40
N ILE A 432 8.57 9.12 -37.20
CA ILE A 432 8.24 8.48 -38.48
C ILE A 432 9.53 8.45 -39.33
N PRO A 433 10.06 7.28 -39.72
CA PRO A 433 11.17 7.22 -40.65
C PRO A 433 10.64 7.64 -42.02
N ILE A 434 11.01 8.83 -42.49
CA ILE A 434 10.77 9.19 -43.89
C ILE A 434 11.66 8.28 -44.74
N ARG A 435 11.10 7.16 -45.22
CA ARG A 435 11.78 6.35 -46.24
C ARG A 435 11.85 7.19 -47.51
N ARG A 436 13.05 7.57 -47.93
CA ARG A 436 13.31 8.36 -49.16
C ARG A 436 12.70 7.77 -50.45
N ASN A 437 12.21 6.53 -50.45
CA ASN A 437 11.69 5.84 -51.63
C ASN A 437 10.17 5.65 -51.67
N ASP A 438 9.41 6.10 -50.66
CA ASP A 438 7.93 6.05 -50.67
C ASP A 438 7.33 7.41 -51.11
N MET A 439 7.99 8.09 -52.05
CA MET A 439 7.51 9.32 -52.73
C MET A 439 6.34 9.01 -53.69
N GLN A 440 5.26 8.44 -53.16
CA GLN A 440 3.95 8.45 -53.83
C GLN A 440 2.87 9.17 -53.01
N ASP A 441 3.10 9.44 -51.71
CA ASP A 441 2.18 10.24 -50.88
C ASP A 441 2.84 11.60 -50.57
N HIS A 442 2.92 12.45 -51.59
CA HIS A 442 3.58 13.77 -51.53
C HIS A 442 2.78 14.84 -50.77
N ASP A 443 1.61 14.50 -50.23
CA ASP A 443 0.61 15.48 -49.76
C ASP A 443 0.30 15.43 -48.25
N ARG A 444 1.04 14.69 -47.43
CA ARG A 444 0.86 14.75 -45.96
C ARG A 444 2.06 15.36 -45.27
N SER A 445 1.91 16.60 -44.85
CA SER A 445 2.92 17.27 -44.04
C SER A 445 3.05 16.57 -42.67
N PRO A 446 4.28 16.40 -42.13
CA PRO A 446 4.46 15.89 -40.77
C PRO A 446 3.67 16.68 -39.73
N ILE A 447 3.47 17.99 -39.94
CA ILE A 447 2.66 18.83 -39.05
C ILE A 447 1.18 18.43 -39.09
N GLU A 448 0.61 18.20 -40.27
CA GLU A 448 -0.80 17.79 -40.45
C GLU A 448 -1.06 16.43 -39.82
N THR A 449 -0.05 15.54 -39.85
CA THR A 449 -0.11 14.25 -39.17
C THR A 449 -0.19 14.41 -37.66
N TRP A 450 0.61 15.31 -37.09
CA TRP A 450 0.55 15.66 -35.66
C TRP A 450 -0.77 16.35 -35.29
N GLU A 451 -1.22 17.32 -36.08
CA GLU A 451 -2.49 18.03 -35.85
C GLU A 451 -3.68 17.08 -35.88
N LYS A 452 -3.72 16.17 -36.86
CA LYS A 452 -4.75 15.13 -36.94
C LYS A 452 -4.71 14.17 -35.75
N TRP A 453 -3.52 13.80 -35.30
CA TRP A 453 -3.39 12.95 -34.10
C TRP A 453 -3.88 13.68 -32.85
N VAL A 454 -3.47 14.94 -32.64
CA VAL A 454 -3.91 15.80 -31.53
C VAL A 454 -5.44 15.93 -31.52
N ASP A 455 -6.05 16.22 -32.67
CA ASP A 455 -7.50 16.36 -32.80
C ASP A 455 -8.24 15.05 -32.48
N ASN A 456 -7.78 13.92 -33.02
CA ASN A 456 -8.38 12.61 -32.77
C ASN A 456 -8.32 12.22 -31.28
N VAL A 457 -7.15 12.38 -30.64
CA VAL A 457 -6.97 12.08 -29.23
C VAL A 457 -7.86 13.00 -28.38
N THR A 458 -7.91 14.29 -28.69
CA THR A 458 -8.76 15.27 -27.99
C THR A 458 -10.25 14.88 -28.08
N LYS A 459 -10.75 14.60 -29.29
CA LYS A 459 -12.14 14.17 -29.51
C LYS A 459 -12.48 12.88 -28.80
N ARG A 460 -11.55 11.92 -28.78
CA ARG A 460 -11.74 10.64 -28.09
C ARG A 460 -11.84 10.82 -26.58
N ILE A 461 -10.99 11.65 -26.00
CA ILE A 461 -11.05 11.98 -24.56
C ILE A 461 -12.38 12.66 -24.22
N VAL A 462 -12.81 13.65 -25.01
CA VAL A 462 -14.10 14.33 -24.80
C VAL A 462 -15.27 13.35 -24.88
N PHE A 463 -15.26 12.46 -25.88
CA PHE A 463 -16.28 11.42 -26.03
C PHE A 463 -16.36 10.49 -24.80
N LEU A 464 -15.21 10.04 -24.28
CA LEU A 464 -15.16 9.16 -23.11
C LEU A 464 -15.69 9.86 -21.85
N VAL A 465 -15.30 11.11 -21.60
CA VAL A 465 -15.81 11.85 -20.44
C VAL A 465 -17.31 12.13 -20.55
N ASN A 466 -17.81 12.47 -21.74
CA ASN A 466 -19.26 12.62 -21.95
C ASN A 466 -19.99 11.29 -21.73
N THR A 467 -19.41 10.16 -22.11
CA THR A 467 -19.97 8.83 -21.83
C THR A 467 -20.02 8.53 -20.33
N ASP A 468 -18.95 8.90 -19.59
CA ASP A 468 -18.94 8.78 -18.13
C ASP A 468 -20.04 9.64 -17.49
N MET A 469 -20.21 10.89 -17.96
CA MET A 469 -21.26 11.78 -17.49
C MET A 469 -22.66 11.25 -17.81
N ASP A 470 -22.88 10.79 -19.04
CA ASP A 470 -24.15 10.18 -19.47
C ASP A 470 -24.52 8.98 -18.59
N LEU A 471 -23.55 8.16 -18.17
CA LEU A 471 -23.77 7.03 -17.27
C LEU A 471 -24.20 7.47 -15.87
N LEU A 472 -23.69 8.61 -15.37
CA LEU A 472 -24.08 9.15 -14.07
C LEU A 472 -25.46 9.80 -14.12
N ASP A 473 -25.78 10.48 -15.22
CA ASP A 473 -27.09 11.10 -15.45
C ASP A 473 -28.18 10.06 -15.76
N LYS A 474 -27.81 8.93 -16.38
CA LYS A 474 -28.69 7.81 -16.73
C LYS A 474 -28.10 6.49 -16.21
N PRO A 475 -28.25 6.22 -14.90
CA PRO A 475 -27.70 5.02 -14.30
C PRO A 475 -28.38 3.76 -14.85
N VAL A 476 -27.57 2.72 -15.08
CA VAL A 476 -28.05 1.44 -15.61
C VAL A 476 -29.03 0.81 -14.62
N THR A 477 -30.24 0.54 -15.09
CA THR A 477 -31.27 -0.16 -14.30
C THR A 477 -31.28 -1.65 -14.65
N SER A 478 -31.75 -2.50 -13.74
CA SER A 478 -31.80 -3.96 -13.92
C SER A 478 -32.68 -4.43 -15.08
N SER A 479 -33.48 -3.54 -15.67
CA SER A 479 -34.35 -3.81 -16.83
C SER A 479 -33.71 -3.49 -18.18
N GLU A 480 -32.54 -2.84 -18.22
CA GLU A 480 -31.86 -2.50 -19.47
C GLU A 480 -30.91 -3.62 -19.90
N ALA A 481 -30.97 -4.02 -21.17
CA ALA A 481 -30.02 -4.94 -21.79
C ALA A 481 -29.04 -4.16 -22.69
N PRO A 482 -28.07 -3.40 -22.12
CA PRO A 482 -27.18 -2.52 -22.90
C PRO A 482 -26.34 -3.27 -23.94
N TRP A 483 -26.08 -4.57 -23.72
CA TRP A 483 -25.40 -5.44 -24.67
C TRP A 483 -26.22 -5.77 -25.93
N ALA A 484 -27.53 -5.52 -25.96
CA ALA A 484 -28.38 -5.81 -27.12
C ALA A 484 -27.94 -5.04 -28.38
N LYS A 485 -27.50 -3.78 -28.23
CA LYS A 485 -26.95 -2.99 -29.34
C LYS A 485 -25.59 -3.49 -29.83
N LEU A 486 -24.81 -4.15 -28.96
CA LEU A 486 -23.53 -4.75 -29.33
C LEU A 486 -23.75 -6.10 -30.02
N ALA A 487 -24.73 -6.88 -29.57
CA ALA A 487 -25.10 -8.17 -30.17
C ALA A 487 -25.75 -8.02 -31.56
N ALA A 488 -26.22 -6.82 -31.92
CA ALA A 488 -26.81 -6.51 -33.22
C ALA A 488 -25.79 -5.98 -34.26
N LYS A 489 -24.52 -5.81 -33.88
CA LYS A 489 -23.41 -5.47 -34.76
C LYS A 489 -22.60 -6.71 -35.08
#